data_AF-L9XMY7-F1
#
_entry.id   AF-L9XMY7-F1
#
_cell.length_a   1.000
_cell.length_b   1.000
_cell.length_c   1.000
_cell.angle_alpha   90.00
_cell.angle_beta   90.00
_cell.angle_gamma   90.00
#
_symmetry.space_group_name_H-M   'P 1'
#
loop_
_entity.id
_entity.type
_entity.pdbx_description
1 polymer ?
#
loop_
_entity_poly.entity_id
_entity_poly.type
_entity_poly.pdbx_seq_one_letter_code
_entity_poly.pdbx_strand_id
1 'polypeptide(L)' 'MRAREWAIAGAFRDPVDYDIPDLPSWRVRHSECGGLSFADGDDEPFIAADHPVTVRR' A
#
# COMPACT_ATOMS: atom_id res chain seq x y z
N MET A 1 -9.67 10.13 -9.41
CA MET A 1 -8.62 9.17 -9.01
C MET A 1 -7.26 9.74 -9.39
N ARG A 2 -6.43 10.18 -8.42
CA ARG A 2 -5.11 10.82 -8.67
C ARG A 2 -3.94 9.82 -8.62
N ALA A 3 -4.19 8.55 -8.91
CA ALA A 3 -3.21 7.47 -8.74
C ALA A 3 -1.88 7.71 -9.51
N ARG A 4 -1.96 8.32 -10.71
CA ARG A 4 -0.76 8.68 -11.50
C ARG A 4 0.06 9.79 -10.86
N GLU A 5 -0.60 10.81 -10.31
CA GLU A 5 0.05 11.96 -9.68
C GLU A 5 0.80 11.53 -8.42
N TRP A 6 0.14 10.69 -7.60
CA TRP A 6 0.76 10.00 -6.48
C TRP A 6 2.01 9.20 -6.86
N ALA A 7 1.92 8.39 -7.92
CA ALA A 7 3.03 7.57 -8.36
C ALA A 7 4.24 8.39 -8.86
N ILE A 8 4.00 9.54 -9.50
CA ILE A 8 5.06 10.44 -9.97
C ILE A 8 5.65 11.20 -8.79
N ALA A 9 4.82 11.77 -7.93
CA ALA A 9 5.27 12.51 -6.75
C ALA A 9 6.14 11.61 -5.86
N GLY A 10 5.64 10.45 -5.43
CA GLY A 10 6.41 9.56 -4.56
C GLY A 10 7.69 8.95 -5.18
N ALA A 11 7.83 8.94 -6.50
CA ALA A 11 9.03 8.40 -7.17
C ALA A 11 10.10 9.46 -7.48
N PHE A 12 9.71 10.73 -7.66
CA PHE A 12 10.60 11.75 -8.21
C PHE A 12 10.62 13.07 -7.44
N ARG A 13 9.70 13.30 -6.50
CA ARG A 13 9.53 14.56 -5.76
C ARG A 13 9.04 14.30 -4.33
N ASP A 14 8.79 15.37 -3.58
CA ASP A 14 8.06 15.29 -2.31
C ASP A 14 6.54 15.38 -2.59
N PRO A 15 5.72 14.41 -2.17
CA PRO A 15 4.25 14.50 -2.26
C PRO A 15 3.66 15.77 -1.63
N VAL A 16 4.25 16.29 -0.56
CA VAL A 16 3.77 17.48 0.15
C VAL A 16 3.78 18.72 -0.76
N ASP A 17 4.73 18.82 -1.69
CA ASP A 17 4.80 19.91 -2.68
C ASP A 17 3.60 19.96 -3.64
N TYR A 18 2.78 18.91 -3.65
CA TYR A 18 1.61 18.73 -4.52
C TYR A 18 0.30 18.65 -3.73
N ASP A 19 0.29 19.05 -2.46
CA ASP A 19 -0.83 18.88 -1.53
C ASP A 19 -1.29 17.41 -1.42
N ILE A 20 -0.36 16.47 -1.63
CA ILE A 20 -0.60 15.05 -1.50
C ILE A 20 -0.22 14.65 -0.07
N PRO A 21 -1.16 14.10 0.73
CA PRO A 21 -0.85 13.71 2.09
C PRO A 21 0.17 12.57 2.13
N ASP A 22 0.86 12.42 3.25
CA ASP A 22 1.73 11.26 3.47
C ASP A 22 0.93 9.95 3.41
N LEU A 23 1.60 8.89 2.95
CA LEU A 23 1.02 7.55 2.99
C LEU A 23 0.95 7.08 4.45
N PRO A 24 -0.22 6.58 4.90
CA PRO A 24 -0.30 5.91 6.18
C PRO A 24 0.63 4.69 6.20
N SER A 25 1.30 4.46 7.32
CA SER A 25 2.17 3.29 7.51
C SER A 25 1.33 2.04 7.74
N TRP A 26 1.18 1.19 6.73
CA TRP A 26 0.49 -0.09 6.86
C TRP A 26 1.45 -1.22 7.18
N ARG A 27 1.03 -2.13 8.05
CA ARG A 27 1.71 -3.41 8.21
C ARG A 27 1.24 -4.37 7.14
N VAL A 28 2.20 -4.99 6.46
CA VAL A 28 1.98 -6.08 5.53
C VAL A 28 2.25 -7.39 6.27
N ARG A 29 1.27 -8.30 6.27
CA ARG A 29 1.42 -9.64 6.84
C ARG A 29 1.22 -10.68 5.74
N HIS A 30 2.08 -11.70 5.77
CA HIS A 30 1.97 -12.88 4.92
C HIS A 30 1.50 -14.06 5.76
N SER A 31 0.51 -14.80 5.28
CA SER A 31 0.11 -16.06 5.93
C SER A 31 0.95 -17.22 5.42
N GLU A 32 1.02 -18.30 6.19
CA GLU A 32 1.73 -19.53 5.81
C GLU A 32 1.13 -20.17 4.54
N CYS A 33 -0.16 -19.94 4.27
CA CYS A 33 -0.85 -20.42 3.08
C CYS A 33 -0.67 -19.51 1.85
N GLY A 34 0.18 -18.47 1.94
CA GLY A 34 0.43 -17.54 0.83
C GLY A 34 -0.53 -16.36 0.76
N GLY A 35 -1.39 -16.17 1.76
CA GLY A 35 -2.26 -15.02 1.89
C GLY A 35 -1.48 -13.73 2.17
N LEU A 36 -2.09 -12.61 1.81
CA LEU A 36 -1.57 -11.26 2.01
C LEU A 36 -2.63 -10.41 2.69
N SER A 37 -2.27 -9.70 3.74
CA SER A 37 -3.16 -8.73 4.37
C SER A 37 -2.46 -7.43 4.74
N PHE A 38 -3.25 -6.36 4.74
CA PHE A 38 -2.85 -5.01 5.13
C PHE A 38 -3.67 -4.58 6.34
N ALA A 39 -2.98 -4.10 7.36
CA ALA A 39 -3.56 -3.58 8.59
C ALA A 39 -2.92 -2.25 8.98
N ASP A 40 -3.68 -1.43 9.71
CA ASP A 40 -3.13 -0.28 10.41
C ASP A 40 -2.58 -0.77 11.75
N GLY A 41 -1.27 -0.68 11.95
CA GLY A 41 -0.62 -1.23 13.14
C GLY A 41 -0.95 -2.71 13.40
N ASP A 42 -1.54 -2.98 14.56
CA ASP A 42 -1.92 -4.33 15.02
C ASP A 42 -3.44 -4.55 15.02
N ASP A 43 -4.19 -3.66 14.38
CA ASP A 43 -5.65 -3.78 14.23
C ASP A 43 -6.04 -4.88 13.22
N GLU A 44 -7.35 -5.12 13.12
CA GLU A 44 -7.93 -6.07 12.18
C GLU A 44 -7.60 -5.66 10.73
N PRO A 45 -7.17 -6.61 9.87
CA PRO A 45 -6.88 -6.30 8.48
C PRO A 45 -8.10 -5.78 7.72
N PHE A 46 -7.92 -4.68 6.99
CA PHE A 46 -8.98 -4.07 6.18
C PHE A 46 -8.91 -4.47 4.70
N ILE A 47 -7.75 -4.94 4.23
CA ILE A 47 -7.59 -5.59 2.94
C ILE A 47 -6.92 -6.94 3.19
N ALA A 48 -7.54 -8.02 2.71
CA ALA A 48 -6.97 -9.36 2.76
C ALA A 48 -7.24 -10.08 1.44
N ALA A 49 -6.24 -10.85 1.00
CA ALA A 49 -6.34 -11.72 -0.15
C ALA A 49 -5.75 -13.08 0.24
N ASP A 50 -6.53 -14.14 0.06
CA ASP A 50 -6.11 -15.49 0.45
C ASP A 50 -5.09 -16.09 -0.55
N HIS A 51 -5.29 -15.82 -1.85
CA HIS A 51 -4.42 -16.31 -2.94
C HIS A 51 -4.02 -15.17 -3.90
N PRO A 52 -3.18 -14.21 -3.44
CA PRO A 52 -2.73 -13.09 -4.26
C PRO A 52 -1.80 -13.56 -5.40
N VAL A 53 -1.97 -13.00 -6.59
CA VAL A 53 -1.09 -13.27 -7.73
C VAL A 53 0.04 -12.24 -7.75
N THR A 54 1.28 -12.72 -7.78
CA THR A 54 2.45 -11.83 -7.94
C THR A 54 2.51 -11.30 -9.38
N VAL A 55 2.42 -9.98 -9.53
CA VAL A 55 2.67 -9.30 -10.81
C VAL A 55 4.06 -8.68 -10.76
N ARG A 56 4.96 -9.09 -11.66
CA ARG A 56 6.24 -8.42 -11.85
C ARG A 56 6.03 -7.16 -12.67
N ARG A 57 6.58 -6.05 -12.20
CA ARG A 57 6.53 -4.73 -12.85
C ARG A 57 7.80 -4.47 -13.64
#